data_AF-A0A442S6Q2-F1
#
_entry.id   AF-A0A442S6Q2-F1
#
_cell.length_a   1.000
_cell.length_b   1.000
_cell.length_c   1.000
_cell.angle_alpha   90.00
_cell.angle_beta   90.00
_cell.angle_gamma   90.00
#
_symmetry.space_group_name_H-M   'P 1'
#
loop_
_entity.id
_entity.type
_entity.pdbx_description
1 polymer ?
#
loop_
_entity_poly.entity_id
_entity_poly.type
_entity_poly.pdbx_seq_one_letter_code
_entity_poly.pdbx_strand_id
1 'polypeptide(L)'
;VLHQLLQWHHMATSAGYPADSVENLRFNTLFDGLFHAGTYIFVVLGLVVLWRTAHKSHFRWSGKMLLGTMLMGFGIFNLVEGVINHQLLGIHHVNETVPQDQWIYWDIGFLIWGALMLIGGLALARRGKRESGEPR
;
A
#
# COMPACT_ATOMS: atom_id res chain seq x y z
N VAL A 1 5.07 5.84 -6.53
CA VAL A 1 4.50 6.98 -7.30
C VAL A 1 4.43 8.26 -6.49
N LEU A 2 3.65 8.38 -5.40
CA LEU A 2 3.52 9.67 -4.68
C LEU A 2 4.87 10.21 -4.18
N HIS A 3 5.72 9.37 -3.60
CA HIS A 3 7.07 9.74 -3.19
C HIS A 3 7.95 10.25 -4.35
N GLN A 4 7.77 9.72 -5.56
CA GLN A 4 8.50 10.18 -6.77
C GLN A 4 7.97 11.53 -7.26
N LEU A 5 6.66 11.75 -7.19
CA LEU A 5 6.05 13.05 -7.54
C LEU A 5 6.46 14.15 -6.55
N LEU A 6 6.48 13.83 -5.27
CA LEU A 6 6.89 14.74 -4.20
C LEU A 6 8.41 14.86 -4.05
N GLN A 7 9.16 13.97 -4.72
CA GLN A 7 10.62 13.86 -4.63
C GLN A 7 11.12 13.67 -3.18
N TRP A 8 10.33 12.97 -2.36
CA TRP A 8 10.66 12.82 -0.94
C TRP A 8 11.71 11.76 -0.66
N HIS A 9 11.70 10.67 -1.41
CA HIS A 9 12.60 9.53 -1.24
C HIS A 9 12.47 8.52 -2.39
N HIS A 10 13.37 7.55 -2.41
CA HIS A 10 13.31 6.33 -3.22
C HIS A 10 13.41 5.10 -2.32
N MET A 11 13.14 3.91 -2.86
CA MET A 11 13.16 2.65 -2.10
C MET A 11 14.48 2.35 -1.37
N ALA A 12 15.62 2.85 -1.85
CA ALA A 12 16.94 2.50 -1.32
C ALA A 12 17.75 3.72 -0.84
N THR A 13 17.13 4.91 -0.76
CA THR A 13 17.81 6.14 -0.34
C THR A 13 18.44 5.97 1.05
N SER A 14 17.68 5.44 2.01
CA SER A 14 18.15 5.18 3.38
C SER A 14 18.98 3.90 3.52
N ALA A 15 19.07 3.08 2.47
CA ALA A 15 19.88 1.86 2.43
C ALA A 15 21.36 2.12 2.03
N GLY A 16 21.82 3.37 2.07
CA GLY A 16 23.18 3.77 1.68
C GLY A 16 23.32 4.20 0.22
N TYR A 17 22.22 4.45 -0.49
CA TYR A 17 22.21 4.92 -1.87
C TYR A 17 21.52 6.29 -2.00
N PRO A 18 22.09 7.37 -1.44
CA PRO A 18 21.48 8.70 -1.52
C PRO A 18 21.30 9.15 -2.97
N ALA A 19 20.21 9.87 -3.26
CA ALA A 19 19.84 10.31 -4.61
C ALA A 19 20.64 11.52 -5.12
N ASP A 20 21.94 11.59 -4.81
CA ASP A 20 22.86 12.71 -5.08
C ASP A 20 23.85 12.44 -6.23
N SER A 21 23.81 11.25 -6.81
CA SER A 21 24.63 10.85 -7.95
C SER A 21 23.81 10.12 -9.02
N VAL A 22 24.27 10.18 -10.28
CA VAL A 22 23.60 9.48 -11.40
C VAL A 22 23.60 7.96 -11.18
N GLU A 23 24.65 7.42 -10.56
CA GLU A 23 24.75 5.99 -10.24
C GLU A 23 23.68 5.57 -9.23
N ASN A 24 23.59 6.28 -8.09
CA ASN A 24 22.58 5.99 -7.08
C ASN A 24 21.16 6.23 -7.59
N LEU A 25 20.93 7.24 -8.44
CA LEU A 25 19.64 7.48 -9.06
C LEU A 25 19.21 6.30 -9.96
N ARG A 26 20.13 5.72 -10.73
CA ARG A 26 19.84 4.52 -11.54
C ARG A 26 19.48 3.33 -10.66
N PHE A 27 20.22 3.12 -9.57
CA PHE A 27 19.96 2.04 -8.62
C PHE A 27 18.58 2.20 -7.95
N ASN A 28 18.29 3.40 -7.43
CA ASN A 28 16.99 3.73 -6.84
C ASN A 28 15.84 3.59 -7.84
N THR A 29 16.03 4.04 -9.09
CA THR A 29 15.01 3.91 -10.13
C THR A 29 14.69 2.45 -10.44
N LEU A 30 15.71 1.59 -10.45
CA LEU A 30 15.51 0.14 -10.60
C LEU A 30 14.69 -0.43 -9.44
N PHE A 31 15.05 -0.11 -8.19
CA PHE A 31 14.34 -0.61 -7.02
C PHE A 31 12.91 -0.08 -6.92
N ASP A 32 12.70 1.20 -7.21
CA ASP A 32 11.36 1.78 -7.36
C ASP A 32 10.55 0.99 -8.42
N GLY A 33 11.15 0.72 -9.58
CA GLY A 33 10.51 -0.04 -10.66
C GLY A 33 10.16 -1.47 -10.26
N LEU A 34 11.06 -2.17 -9.57
CA LEU A 34 10.81 -3.52 -9.05
C LEU A 34 9.69 -3.52 -8.00
N PHE A 35 9.70 -2.53 -7.11
CA PHE A 35 8.64 -2.35 -6.13
C PHE A 35 7.29 -2.13 -6.82
N HIS A 36 7.21 -1.21 -7.80
CA HIS A 36 5.99 -0.97 -8.57
C HIS A 36 5.53 -2.21 -9.33
N ALA A 37 6.44 -2.93 -9.99
CA ALA A 37 6.13 -4.18 -10.67
C ALA A 37 5.52 -5.22 -9.70
N GLY A 38 6.09 -5.36 -8.51
CA GLY A 38 5.54 -6.18 -7.44
C GLY A 38 4.11 -5.75 -7.07
N THR A 39 3.86 -4.45 -6.87
CA THR A 39 2.51 -3.95 -6.58
C THR A 39 1.52 -4.19 -7.73
N TYR A 40 1.96 -4.09 -8.99
CA TYR A 40 1.11 -4.36 -10.15
C TYR A 40 0.71 -5.82 -10.26
N ILE A 41 1.55 -6.77 -9.82
CA ILE A 41 1.17 -8.17 -9.71
C ILE A 41 -0.04 -8.31 -8.77
N PHE A 42 -0.01 -7.66 -7.60
CA PHE A 42 -1.15 -7.67 -6.67
C PHE A 42 -2.40 -7.01 -7.24
N VAL A 43 -2.25 -5.92 -8.01
CA VAL A 43 -3.38 -5.29 -8.72
C VAL A 43 -4.00 -6.26 -9.72
N VAL A 44 -3.20 -6.92 -10.56
CA VAL A 44 -3.67 -7.91 -11.54
C VAL A 44 -4.37 -9.08 -10.84
N LEU A 45 -3.79 -9.61 -9.76
CA LEU A 45 -4.42 -10.67 -8.97
C LEU A 45 -5.77 -10.22 -8.40
N GLY A 46 -5.84 -9.00 -7.85
CA GLY A 46 -7.09 -8.41 -7.37
C GLY A 46 -8.14 -8.29 -8.48
N LEU A 47 -7.76 -7.86 -9.68
CA LEU A 47 -8.64 -7.77 -10.84
C LEU A 47 -9.11 -9.15 -11.32
N VAL A 48 -8.25 -10.17 -11.31
CA VAL A 48 -8.64 -11.55 -11.65
C VAL A 48 -9.65 -12.10 -10.64
N VAL A 49 -9.44 -11.86 -9.33
CA VAL A 49 -10.38 -12.25 -8.28
C VAL A 49 -11.72 -11.52 -8.46
N LEU A 50 -11.67 -10.21 -8.73
CA LEU A 50 -12.86 -9.40 -9.00
C LEU A 50 -13.62 -9.91 -10.22
N TRP A 51 -12.94 -10.15 -11.34
CA TRP A 51 -13.51 -10.66 -12.58
C TRP A 51 -14.20 -12.02 -12.37
N ARG A 52 -13.50 -12.96 -11.72
CA ARG A 52 -14.05 -14.29 -11.41
C ARG A 52 -15.27 -14.21 -10.49
N THR A 53 -15.28 -13.27 -9.55
CA THR A 53 -16.39 -13.09 -8.62
C THR A 53 -17.60 -12.45 -9.31
N ALA A 54 -17.36 -11.45 -10.15
CA ALA A 54 -18.37 -10.76 -10.95
C ALA A 54 -19.13 -11.69 -11.92
N HIS A 55 -18.49 -12.77 -12.39
CA HIS A 55 -19.10 -13.72 -13.33
C HIS A 55 -19.88 -14.86 -12.67
N LYS A 56 -20.00 -14.90 -11.33
CA LYS A 56 -20.83 -15.90 -10.66
C LYS A 56 -22.31 -15.57 -10.86
N SER A 57 -23.13 -16.56 -11.21
CA SER A 57 -24.57 -16.40 -11.54
C SER A 57 -25.42 -15.76 -10.43
N HIS A 58 -24.98 -15.85 -9.17
CA HIS A 58 -25.69 -15.31 -8.01
C HIS A 58 -24.95 -14.16 -7.32
N PHE A 59 -23.93 -13.59 -7.95
CA PHE A 59 -23.21 -12.46 -7.36
C PHE A 59 -24.05 -11.18 -7.43
N ARG A 60 -24.16 -10.47 -6.30
CA ARG A 60 -24.79 -9.15 -6.23
C ARG A 60 -23.74 -8.11 -5.97
N TRP A 61 -23.60 -7.18 -6.91
CA TRP A 61 -22.68 -6.06 -6.76
C TRP A 61 -23.01 -5.23 -5.51
N SER A 62 -21.98 -4.96 -4.71
CA SER A 62 -22.07 -4.10 -3.54
C SER A 62 -20.89 -3.14 -3.55
N GLY A 63 -21.17 -1.85 -3.81
CA GLY A 63 -20.13 -0.82 -3.78
C GLY A 63 -19.42 -0.73 -2.42
N LYS A 64 -20.15 -1.03 -1.33
CA LYS A 64 -19.58 -1.11 0.03
C LYS A 64 -18.61 -2.28 0.18
N MET A 65 -18.91 -3.45 -0.40
CA MET A 65 -17.98 -4.58 -0.38
C MET A 65 -16.75 -4.29 -1.23
N LEU A 66 -16.92 -3.72 -2.42
CA LEU A 66 -15.80 -3.36 -3.29
C LEU A 66 -14.89 -2.33 -2.61
N LEU A 67 -15.44 -1.19 -2.17
CA LEU A 67 -14.66 -0.17 -1.48
C LEU A 67 -14.05 -0.70 -0.17
N GLY A 68 -14.79 -1.50 0.58
CA GLY A 68 -14.30 -2.10 1.82
C GLY A 68 -13.10 -3.01 1.60
N THR A 69 -13.15 -3.89 0.59
CA THR A 69 -12.04 -4.79 0.25
C THR A 69 -10.85 -4.05 -0.36
N MET A 70 -11.07 -2.99 -1.14
CA MET A 70 -10.00 -2.10 -1.60
C MET A 70 -9.27 -1.43 -0.43
N LEU A 71 -10.02 -0.84 0.51
CA LEU A 71 -9.45 -0.22 1.71
C LEU A 71 -8.68 -1.22 2.58
N MET A 72 -9.18 -2.45 2.71
CA MET A 72 -8.43 -3.53 3.38
C MET A 72 -7.11 -3.81 2.67
N GLY A 73 -7.10 -3.88 1.33
CA GLY A 73 -5.88 -4.06 0.54
C GLY A 73 -4.85 -2.94 0.77
N PHE A 74 -5.27 -1.68 0.68
CA PHE A 74 -4.41 -0.53 0.99
C PHE A 74 -3.89 -0.56 2.44
N GLY A 75 -4.77 -0.89 3.40
CA GLY A 75 -4.40 -0.98 4.80
C GLY A 75 -3.35 -2.07 5.07
N ILE A 76 -3.55 -3.27 4.53
CA ILE A 76 -2.58 -4.37 4.64
C ILE A 76 -1.26 -3.98 3.99
N PHE A 77 -1.30 -3.40 2.79
CA PHE A 77 -0.09 -2.94 2.11
C PHE A 77 0.69 -1.94 2.98
N ASN A 78 0.06 -0.87 3.47
CA ASN A 78 0.73 0.12 4.32
C ASN A 78 1.33 -0.49 5.58
N LEU A 79 0.61 -1.42 6.23
CA LEU A 79 1.10 -2.06 7.44
C LEU A 79 2.30 -2.97 7.17
N VAL A 80 2.22 -3.80 6.12
CA VAL A 80 3.31 -4.71 5.74
C VAL A 80 4.55 -3.93 5.31
N GLU A 81 4.35 -2.96 4.42
CA GLU A 81 5.39 -2.12 3.86
C GLU A 81 6.06 -1.28 4.97
N GLY A 82 5.28 -0.55 5.76
CA GLY A 82 5.81 0.27 6.84
C GLY A 82 6.50 -0.54 7.95
N VAL A 83 5.97 -1.71 8.32
CA VAL A 83 6.63 -2.57 9.32
C VAL A 83 7.93 -3.14 8.78
N ILE A 84 7.92 -3.69 7.57
CA ILE A 84 9.09 -4.37 7.02
C ILE A 84 10.16 -3.35 6.61
N ASN A 85 9.83 -2.39 5.76
CA ASN A 85 10.84 -1.53 5.15
C ASN A 85 11.26 -0.39 6.07
N HIS A 86 10.32 0.21 6.82
CA HIS A 86 10.64 1.39 7.63
C HIS A 86 11.13 1.00 9.03
N GLN A 87 10.48 0.02 9.68
CA GLN A 87 10.79 -0.31 11.08
C GLN A 87 11.81 -1.44 11.22
N LEU A 88 11.67 -2.54 10.46
CA LEU A 88 12.55 -3.70 10.59
C LEU A 88 13.84 -3.54 9.79
N LEU A 89 13.74 -3.07 8.55
CA LEU A 89 14.88 -2.92 7.65
C LEU A 89 15.48 -1.50 7.68
N GLY A 90 14.67 -0.46 7.95
CA GLY A 90 15.12 0.93 7.96
C GLY A 90 15.67 1.42 6.61
N ILE A 91 15.23 0.82 5.51
CA ILE A 91 15.76 1.08 4.17
C ILE A 91 14.99 2.18 3.42
N HIS A 92 13.81 2.53 3.94
CA HIS A 92 12.84 3.38 3.28
C HIS A 92 12.00 4.04 4.37
N HIS A 93 11.91 5.37 4.38
CA HIS A 93 11.02 6.11 5.27
C HIS A 93 10.06 7.01 4.50
N VAL A 94 8.91 7.32 5.11
CA VAL A 94 7.82 8.05 4.42
C VAL A 94 8.24 9.44 3.96
N ASN A 95 9.01 10.16 4.76
CA ASN A 95 9.48 11.50 4.43
C ASN A 95 10.93 11.64 4.89
N GLU A 96 11.85 11.47 3.95
CA GLU A 96 13.29 11.55 4.21
C GLU A 96 13.84 12.97 4.05
N THR A 97 13.01 13.95 3.68
CA THR A 97 13.43 15.35 3.55
C THR A 97 13.43 16.09 4.89
N VAL A 98 12.81 15.53 5.93
CA VAL A 98 12.84 16.08 7.30
C VAL A 98 14.03 15.50 8.08
N PRO A 99 14.45 16.15 9.19
CA PRO A 99 15.48 15.60 10.07
C PRO A 99 15.20 14.15 10.48
N GLN A 100 16.27 13.34 10.59
CA GLN A 100 16.17 11.90 10.80
C GLN A 100 15.45 11.52 12.11
N ASP A 101 15.58 12.34 13.15
CA ASP A 101 14.87 12.18 14.43
C ASP A 101 13.35 12.35 14.29
N GLN A 102 12.86 12.89 13.17
CA GLN A 102 11.45 13.08 12.87
C GLN A 102 10.85 11.99 11.97
N TRP A 103 11.66 11.12 11.36
CA TRP A 103 11.18 10.07 10.43
C TRP A 103 10.14 9.16 11.10
N ILE A 104 10.36 8.82 12.38
CA ILE A 104 9.46 7.96 13.14
C ILE A 104 8.02 8.49 13.20
N TYR A 105 7.81 9.80 13.24
CA TYR A 105 6.46 10.37 13.29
C TYR A 105 5.70 10.15 11.98
N TRP A 106 6.41 10.23 10.85
CA TRP A 106 5.83 9.97 9.54
C TRP A 106 5.55 8.48 9.33
N ASP A 107 6.46 7.61 9.75
CA ASP A 107 6.26 6.16 9.64
C ASP A 107 5.11 5.67 10.52
N ILE A 108 5.03 6.16 11.76
CA ILE A 108 3.91 5.83 12.65
C ILE A 108 2.59 6.39 12.10
N GLY A 109 2.60 7.61 11.56
CA GLY A 109 1.43 8.18 10.88
C GLY A 109 0.95 7.30 9.71
N PHE A 110 1.89 6.77 8.92
CA PHE A 110 1.60 5.86 7.82
C PHE A 110 1.02 4.52 8.29
N LEU A 111 1.55 3.95 9.38
CA LEU A 111 1.00 2.73 9.99
C LEU A 111 -0.40 2.95 10.58
N ILE A 112 -0.61 4.06 11.29
CA ILE A 112 -1.93 4.44 11.82
C ILE A 112 -2.93 4.57 10.67
N TRP A 113 -2.54 5.24 9.58
CA TRP A 113 -3.39 5.36 8.40
C TRP A 113 -3.70 3.99 7.78
N GLY A 114 -2.71 3.11 7.69
CA GLY A 114 -2.91 1.72 7.27
C GLY A 114 -3.92 0.96 8.13
N ALA A 115 -3.79 1.07 9.46
CA ALA A 115 -4.71 0.44 10.40
C ALA A 115 -6.15 0.99 10.28
N LEU A 116 -6.30 2.31 10.11
CA LEU A 116 -7.61 2.95 9.91
C LEU A 116 -8.28 2.47 8.62
N MET A 117 -7.53 2.38 7.51
CA MET A 117 -8.04 1.83 6.25
C MET A 117 -8.45 0.36 6.40
N LEU A 118 -7.64 -0.46 7.09
CA LEU A 118 -7.96 -1.87 7.31
C LEU A 118 -9.23 -2.07 8.15
N ILE A 119 -9.33 -1.37 9.29
CA ILE A 119 -10.49 -1.46 10.20
C ILE A 119 -11.74 -0.90 9.51
N GLY A 120 -11.63 0.27 8.89
CA GLY A 120 -12.72 0.91 8.15
C GLY A 120 -13.20 0.06 6.97
N GLY A 121 -12.26 -0.50 6.21
CA GLY A 121 -12.54 -1.41 5.11
C GLY A 121 -13.27 -2.67 5.56
N LEU A 122 -12.83 -3.29 6.66
CA LEU A 122 -13.48 -4.45 7.26
C LEU A 122 -14.92 -4.13 7.71
N ALA A 123 -15.12 -2.99 8.38
CA ALA A 123 -16.43 -2.55 8.81
C ALA A 123 -17.37 -2.32 7.62
N LEU A 124 -16.86 -1.69 6.55
CA LEU A 124 -17.63 -1.38 5.35
C LEU A 124 -17.98 -2.65 4.55
N ALA A 125 -17.03 -3.57 4.39
CA ALA A 125 -17.25 -4.85 3.72
C ALA A 125 -18.31 -5.69 4.45
N ARG A 126 -18.27 -5.72 5.79
CA ARG A 126 -19.30 -6.40 6.62
C ARG A 126 -20.70 -5.79 6.45
N ARG A 127 -20.80 -4.47 6.36
CA ARG A 127 -22.08 -3.78 6.09
C ARG A 127 -22.60 -4.12 4.69
N GLY A 128 -21.74 -4.05 3.69
CA GLY A 128 -22.08 -4.40 2.31
C GLY A 128 -22.57 -5.84 2.15
N LYS A 129 -21.92 -6.80 2.83
CA LYS A 129 -22.35 -8.22 2.82
C LYS A 129 -23.77 -8.37 3.40
N ARG A 130 -24.06 -7.73 4.55
CA ARG A 130 -25.40 -7.76 5.18
C ARG A 130 -26.49 -7.21 4.27
N GLU A 131 -26.21 -6.14 3.53
CA GLU A 131 -27.18 -5.51 2.62
C GLU A 131 -27.39 -6.29 1.33
N SER A 132 -26.35 -7.00 0.85
CA SER A 132 -26.44 -7.83 -0.36
C SER A 132 -27.24 -9.13 -0.18
N GLY A 133 -27.48 -9.56 1.07
CA GLY A 133 -28.20 -10.80 1.38
C GLY A 133 -27.38 -12.08 1.15
N GLU A 134 -26.05 -11.97 0.97
CA GLU A 134 -25.18 -13.16 0.87
C GLU A 134 -25.10 -13.90 2.23
N PRO A 135 -25.27 -15.24 2.27
CA PRO A 135 -25.17 -16.04 3.49
C PRO A 135 -23.81 -15.87 4.20
N ARG A 136 -23.79 -16.09 5.54
CA ARG A 136 -22.59 -15.93 6.38
C ARG A 136 -21.48 -16.88 5.97
#